data_AF-A0A6I9Y3G8-F1
#
_entry.id   AF-A0A6I9Y3G8-F1
#
_cell.length_a   1.000
_cell.length_b   1.000
_cell.length_c   1.000
_cell.angle_alpha   90.00
_cell.angle_beta   90.00
_cell.angle_gamma   90.00
#
_symmetry.space_group_name_H-M   'P 1'
#
loop_
_entity.id
_entity.type
_entity.pdbx_description
1 polymer ?
#
loop_
_entity_poly.entity_id
_entity_poly.type
_entity_poly.pdbx_seq_one_letter_code
_entity_poly.pdbx_strand_id
1 'polypeptide(L)'
;MKLLFLMISICLFSESMTCLLSNTSYGHQRTFEDIAREIANYSDVAEKIIKLAVYGKAQNRSYERLALFVDTFGPRLSGSRNLEQAIQYMENALRKDGLGNVHLEPVKIPHWERGEENAMMVEPYNHTIAMLGLGGSVATPPEGITAEVLVVSSFDELHKKAHEARGKIIVYNQRYTNYGKTVLYRLRGAVEAAKLGAKASLIRSIAPFSINSPHTGMQAYDSDVPKIPTACISIEDAELMARLFSRGTKIVVTLKMGAKTYPDADSFNTVAEITGSKYPEQGCLSNTDAAHKETAS
;
A
#
# COMPACT_ATOMS: atom_id res chain seq x y z
N MET A 1 -20.65 -39.62 -1.65
CA MET A 1 -20.59 -40.88 -0.87
C MET A 1 -19.18 -41.44 -1.03
N LYS A 2 -18.44 -41.58 0.09
CA LYS A 2 -17.34 -42.55 0.40
C LYS A 2 -16.53 -43.12 -0.80
N LEU A 3 -15.21 -43.28 -0.82
CA LEU A 3 -14.08 -43.28 0.13
C LEU A 3 -12.83 -43.67 -0.71
N LEU A 4 -11.61 -43.35 -0.25
CA LEU A 4 -10.37 -44.20 -0.12
C LEU A 4 -10.10 -45.34 -1.17
N PHE A 5 -8.91 -45.74 -1.64
CA PHE A 5 -7.48 -45.71 -1.25
C PHE A 5 -6.65 -46.29 -2.43
N LEU A 6 -5.45 -45.77 -2.75
CA LEU A 6 -4.09 -46.24 -2.38
C LEU A 6 -3.55 -47.55 -3.03
N MET A 7 -2.42 -47.47 -3.75
CA MET A 7 -1.41 -48.51 -4.05
C MET A 7 -0.08 -47.78 -4.35
N ILE A 8 0.89 -47.64 -3.42
CA ILE A 8 2.05 -48.50 -3.09
C ILE A 8 2.82 -49.05 -4.31
N SER A 9 4.09 -48.66 -4.42
CA SER A 9 5.14 -49.49 -5.04
C SER A 9 6.44 -49.38 -4.22
N ILE A 10 6.97 -50.55 -3.85
CA ILE A 10 8.17 -50.80 -3.06
C ILE A 10 9.24 -51.31 -4.03
N CYS A 11 10.46 -50.78 -3.96
CA CYS A 11 11.66 -51.45 -4.46
C CYS A 11 12.66 -51.62 -3.30
N LEU A 12 13.00 -52.87 -2.98
CA LEU A 12 14.02 -53.32 -2.05
C LEU A 12 15.17 -53.98 -2.83
N PHE A 13 16.42 -53.59 -2.55
CA PHE A 13 17.67 -54.35 -2.69
C PHE A 13 18.76 -53.56 -1.93
N SER A 14 19.69 -54.10 -1.15
CA SER A 14 19.83 -55.29 -0.30
C SER A 14 20.95 -54.96 0.70
N GLU A 15 20.87 -55.54 1.89
CA GLU A 15 21.84 -55.66 3.00
C GLU A 15 23.31 -55.89 2.57
N SER A 16 24.40 -55.62 3.33
CA SER A 16 24.64 -55.34 4.75
C SER A 16 26.11 -54.94 4.99
N MET A 17 26.40 -53.99 5.89
CA MET A 17 27.49 -54.11 6.88
C MET A 17 27.20 -53.20 8.08
N THR A 18 26.84 -53.81 9.20
CA THR A 18 26.65 -53.18 10.52
C THR A 18 27.99 -52.89 11.19
N CYS A 19 28.21 -51.65 11.65
CA CYS A 19 28.68 -51.40 13.01
C CYS A 19 28.61 -49.91 13.42
N LEU A 20 28.09 -49.69 14.63
CA LEU A 20 28.28 -48.53 15.53
C LEU A 20 27.46 -47.26 15.29
N LEU A 21 26.23 -47.34 15.82
CA LEU A 21 25.56 -46.33 16.65
C LEU A 21 26.46 -45.17 17.13
N SER A 22 26.17 -43.97 16.62
CA SER A 22 26.17 -42.76 17.45
C SER A 22 24.86 -42.02 17.22
N ASN A 23 23.95 -42.28 18.16
CA ASN A 23 22.68 -41.61 18.34
C ASN A 23 22.97 -40.15 18.72
N THR A 24 22.90 -39.21 17.80
CA THR A 24 22.89 -37.77 18.11
C THR A 24 21.46 -37.23 17.98
N SER A 25 20.77 -37.30 19.11
CA SER A 25 19.71 -36.37 19.57
C SER A 25 18.64 -35.99 18.55
N TYR A 26 17.60 -36.83 18.47
CA TYR A 26 16.24 -36.39 18.15
C TYR A 26 15.83 -35.23 19.08
N GLY A 27 15.72 -34.02 18.53
CA GLY A 27 15.12 -32.88 19.22
C GLY A 27 13.66 -33.16 19.51
N HIS A 28 13.25 -33.06 20.77
CA HIS A 28 11.87 -33.23 21.20
C HIS A 28 10.97 -32.20 20.50
N GLN A 29 10.09 -32.66 19.61
CA GLN A 29 9.15 -31.80 18.89
C GLN A 29 8.03 -31.41 19.86
N ARG A 30 7.97 -30.12 20.27
CA ARG A 30 6.99 -29.63 21.24
C ARG A 30 5.57 -29.88 20.73
N THR A 31 4.69 -30.37 21.60
CA THR A 31 3.28 -30.52 21.25
C THR A 31 2.58 -29.15 21.26
N PHE A 32 1.46 -29.04 20.56
CA PHE A 32 0.61 -27.83 20.60
C PHE A 32 0.16 -27.50 22.03
N GLU A 33 -0.12 -28.53 22.83
CA GLU A 33 -0.54 -28.39 24.23
C GLU A 33 0.59 -27.84 25.10
N ASP A 34 1.84 -28.23 24.87
CA ASP A 34 2.99 -27.69 25.58
C ASP A 34 3.22 -26.21 25.25
N ILE A 35 3.07 -25.83 23.98
CA ILE A 35 3.18 -24.42 23.54
C ILE A 35 2.04 -23.60 24.14
N ALA A 36 0.80 -24.11 24.13
CA ALA A 36 -0.35 -23.42 24.71
C ALA A 36 -0.17 -23.20 26.22
N ARG A 37 0.35 -24.20 26.95
CA ARG A 37 0.65 -24.10 28.38
C ARG A 37 1.78 -23.09 28.65
N GLU A 38 2.82 -23.08 27.83
CA GLU A 38 3.91 -22.10 27.90
C GLU A 38 3.40 -20.67 27.69
N ILE A 39 2.59 -20.43 26.65
CA ILE A 39 1.97 -19.12 26.39
C ILE A 39 1.07 -18.69 27.55
N ALA A 40 0.25 -19.60 28.08
CA ALA A 40 -0.63 -19.32 29.21
C ALA A 40 0.15 -18.87 30.46
N ASN A 41 1.36 -19.40 30.68
CA ASN A 41 2.21 -18.99 31.81
C ASN A 41 2.70 -17.53 31.71
N TYR A 42 2.57 -16.87 30.55
CA TYR A 42 2.89 -15.44 30.38
C TYR A 42 1.68 -14.51 30.60
N SER A 43 0.51 -15.03 30.98
CA SER A 43 -0.71 -14.23 31.20
C SER A 43 -0.48 -13.05 32.16
N ASP A 44 0.18 -13.31 33.29
CA ASP A 44 0.45 -12.28 34.31
C ASP A 44 1.40 -11.18 33.79
N VAL A 45 2.34 -11.55 32.92
CA VAL A 45 3.27 -10.60 32.29
C VAL A 45 2.51 -9.76 31.26
N ALA A 46 1.70 -10.38 30.41
CA ALA A 46 0.86 -9.69 29.45
C ALA A 46 -0.10 -8.70 30.15
N GLU A 47 -0.74 -9.13 31.24
CA GLU A 47 -1.59 -8.26 32.05
C GLU A 47 -0.82 -7.07 32.64
N LYS A 48 0.40 -7.28 33.13
CA LYS A 48 1.23 -6.18 33.65
C LYS A 48 1.57 -5.18 32.56
N ILE A 49 1.88 -5.63 31.34
CA ILE A 49 2.14 -4.76 30.19
C ILE A 49 0.88 -3.96 29.81
N ILE A 50 -0.27 -4.62 29.73
CA ILE A 50 -1.55 -3.96 29.45
C ILE A 50 -1.87 -2.93 30.53
N LYS A 51 -1.78 -3.30 31.81
CA LYS A 51 -2.03 -2.38 32.94
C LYS A 51 -1.08 -1.18 32.90
N LEU A 52 0.21 -1.39 32.60
CA LEU A 52 1.19 -0.31 32.45
C LEU A 52 0.82 0.67 31.32
N ALA A 53 0.39 0.14 30.17
CA ALA A 53 0.07 0.93 28.98
C ALA A 53 -1.29 1.63 29.05
N VAL A 54 -2.29 1.00 29.70
CA VAL A 54 -3.67 1.50 29.72
C VAL A 54 -3.97 2.34 30.96
N TYR A 55 -3.46 1.94 32.14
CA TYR A 55 -3.80 2.55 33.43
C TYR A 55 -2.58 3.04 34.23
N GLY A 56 -1.38 2.66 33.82
CA GLY A 56 -0.15 2.95 34.55
C GLY A 56 0.57 4.19 34.03
N LYS A 57 1.82 4.33 34.45
CA LYS A 57 2.70 5.47 34.10
C LYS A 57 3.03 5.61 32.59
N ALA A 58 2.64 4.65 31.75
CA ALA A 58 2.83 4.73 30.31
C ALA A 58 1.51 5.03 29.56
N GLN A 59 0.43 5.32 30.28
CA GLN A 59 -0.83 5.78 29.71
C GLN A 59 -0.58 6.98 28.77
N ASN A 60 -1.27 7.00 27.62
CA ASN A 60 -1.18 8.00 26.55
C ASN A 60 0.16 8.13 25.83
N ARG A 61 1.25 7.50 26.32
CA ARG A 61 2.60 7.64 25.74
C ARG A 61 2.64 7.38 24.24
N SER A 62 1.97 6.32 23.76
CA SER A 62 1.97 5.99 22.33
C SER A 62 1.27 7.05 21.50
N TYR A 63 0.15 7.59 21.98
CA TYR A 63 -0.57 8.67 21.31
C TYR A 63 0.24 9.96 21.28
N GLU A 64 0.80 10.37 22.43
CA GLU A 64 1.59 11.60 22.53
C GLU A 64 2.84 11.56 21.64
N ARG A 65 3.52 10.40 21.59
CA ARG A 65 4.67 10.20 20.69
C ARG A 65 4.24 10.23 19.23
N LEU A 66 3.13 9.57 18.88
CA LEU A 66 2.61 9.62 17.52
C LEU A 66 2.22 11.04 17.13
N ALA A 67 1.49 11.77 17.98
CA ALA A 67 1.09 13.15 17.79
C ALA A 67 2.31 14.05 17.56
N LEU A 68 3.30 14.01 18.45
CA LEU A 68 4.54 14.75 18.30
C LEU A 68 5.24 14.41 16.97
N PHE A 69 5.32 13.12 16.62
CA PHE A 69 5.98 12.68 15.40
C PHE A 69 5.25 13.14 14.13
N VAL A 70 3.92 13.05 14.08
CA VAL A 70 3.14 13.50 12.92
C VAL A 70 3.15 15.02 12.79
N ASP A 71 3.02 15.75 13.89
CA ASP A 71 3.01 17.21 13.90
C ASP A 71 4.39 17.81 13.55
N THR A 72 5.47 17.12 13.93
CA THR A 72 6.85 17.58 13.66
C THR A 72 7.24 17.41 12.20
N PHE A 73 6.93 16.26 11.59
CA PHE A 73 7.46 15.91 10.26
C PHE A 73 6.43 15.97 9.13
N GLY A 74 5.13 15.96 9.45
CA GLY A 74 4.08 15.95 8.42
C GLY A 74 4.20 14.76 7.45
N PRO A 75 3.86 14.94 6.15
CA PRO A 75 3.99 13.89 5.13
C PRO A 75 5.44 13.45 4.92
N ARG A 76 5.67 12.13 4.83
CA ARG A 76 6.99 11.49 4.75
C ARG A 76 7.07 10.49 3.60
N LEU A 77 6.77 10.94 2.39
CA LEU A 77 6.84 10.10 1.19
C LEU A 77 8.30 9.64 0.93
N SER A 78 8.47 8.48 0.29
CA SER A 78 9.78 7.99 -0.15
C SER A 78 10.54 9.03 -0.97
N GLY A 79 11.83 9.20 -0.67
CA GLY A 79 12.72 10.20 -1.28
C GLY A 79 12.53 11.63 -0.75
N SER A 80 11.59 11.87 0.18
CA SER A 80 11.38 13.21 0.74
C SER A 80 12.36 13.54 1.86
N ARG A 81 12.69 14.84 2.00
CA ARG A 81 13.48 15.35 3.13
C ARG A 81 12.85 15.04 4.50
N ASN A 82 11.52 15.07 4.57
CA ASN A 82 10.78 14.80 5.81
C ASN A 82 10.95 13.34 6.26
N LEU A 83 11.00 12.39 5.33
CA LEU A 83 11.27 10.99 5.65
C LEU A 83 12.64 10.83 6.30
N GLU A 84 13.69 11.42 5.70
CA GLU A 84 15.05 11.32 6.24
C GLU A 84 15.19 11.95 7.63
N GLN A 85 14.55 13.10 7.85
CA GLN A 85 14.50 13.73 9.19
C GLN A 85 13.76 12.86 10.21
N ALA A 86 12.68 12.20 9.79
CA ALA A 86 11.91 11.32 10.65
C ALA A 86 12.66 10.03 11.00
N ILE A 87 13.43 9.46 10.07
CA ILE A 87 14.33 8.33 10.32
C ILE A 87 15.36 8.69 11.39
N GLN A 88 16.04 9.83 11.23
CA GLN A 88 17.03 10.31 12.22
C GLN A 88 16.39 10.56 13.59
N TYR A 89 15.17 11.10 13.62
CA TYR A 89 14.43 11.28 14.86
C TYR A 89 14.14 9.94 15.53
N MET A 90 13.65 8.95 14.77
CA MET A 90 13.32 7.64 15.31
C MET A 90 14.55 6.90 15.84
N GLU A 91 15.67 6.93 15.12
CA GLU A 91 16.93 6.36 15.61
C GLU A 91 17.32 6.98 16.96
N ASN A 92 17.28 8.31 17.06
CA ASN A 92 17.59 9.01 18.30
C ASN A 92 16.61 8.72 19.43
N ALA A 93 15.31 8.61 19.12
CA ALA A 93 14.28 8.28 20.09
C ALA A 93 14.49 6.87 20.67
N LEU A 94 14.79 5.89 19.82
CA LEU A 94 15.07 4.51 20.22
C LEU A 94 16.34 4.41 21.09
N ARG A 95 17.39 5.18 20.76
CA ARG A 95 18.60 5.30 21.60
C ARG A 95 18.28 5.89 22.97
N LYS A 96 17.49 6.96 23.02
CA LYS A 96 17.08 7.61 24.30
C LYS A 96 16.21 6.70 25.17
N ASP A 97 15.42 5.84 24.56
CA ASP A 97 14.63 4.82 25.25
C ASP A 97 15.48 3.66 25.81
N GLY A 98 16.77 3.62 25.49
CA GLY A 98 17.71 2.63 25.99
C GLY A 98 17.61 1.27 25.29
N LEU A 99 17.07 1.22 24.07
CA LEU A 99 17.06 -0.01 23.28
C LEU A 99 18.46 -0.40 22.82
N GLY A 100 18.67 -1.70 22.64
CA GLY A 100 19.93 -2.28 22.18
C GLY A 100 20.09 -2.20 20.66
N ASN A 101 21.34 -2.34 20.20
CA ASN A 101 21.73 -2.38 18.79
C ASN A 101 20.96 -1.41 17.88
N VAL A 102 20.76 -0.15 18.30
CA VAL A 102 20.06 0.82 17.46
C VAL A 102 20.97 1.22 16.31
N HIS A 103 20.54 0.99 15.07
CA HIS A 103 21.31 1.33 13.88
C HIS A 103 20.40 1.55 12.66
N LEU A 104 21.00 2.07 11.60
CA LEU A 104 20.37 2.29 10.30
C LEU A 104 20.91 1.28 9.28
N GLU A 105 20.01 0.64 8.53
CA GLU A 105 20.36 -0.25 7.43
C GLU A 105 20.05 0.44 6.09
N PRO A 106 21.04 0.60 5.19
CA PRO A 106 20.83 1.33 3.94
C PRO A 106 19.89 0.59 2.98
N VAL A 107 19.00 1.34 2.33
CA VAL A 107 18.05 0.83 1.33
C VAL A 107 17.87 1.86 0.20
N LYS A 108 17.69 1.37 -1.02
CA LYS A 108 17.27 2.20 -2.16
C LYS A 108 15.74 2.24 -2.22
N ILE A 109 15.18 3.44 -2.32
CA ILE A 109 13.73 3.67 -2.38
C ILE A 109 13.36 4.51 -3.60
N PRO A 110 12.16 4.32 -4.17
CA PRO A 110 11.71 5.13 -5.29
C PRO A 110 11.57 6.60 -4.88
N HIS A 111 11.89 7.52 -5.80
CA HIS A 111 11.74 8.96 -5.60
C HIS A 111 10.78 9.54 -6.63
N TRP A 112 9.56 9.80 -6.17
CA TRP A 112 8.51 10.41 -6.97
C TRP A 112 7.97 11.66 -6.27
N GLU A 113 7.91 12.76 -7.01
CA GLU A 113 7.35 14.03 -6.54
C GLU A 113 6.10 14.36 -7.34
N ARG A 114 5.00 14.62 -6.63
CA ARG A 114 3.67 14.88 -7.21
C ARG A 114 3.61 16.12 -8.11
N GLY A 115 4.35 17.17 -7.75
CA GLY A 115 4.29 18.46 -8.43
C GLY A 115 2.94 19.16 -8.28
N GLU A 116 2.73 20.23 -9.05
CA GLU A 116 1.44 20.90 -9.15
C GLU A 116 0.48 20.10 -10.02
N GLU A 117 -0.80 20.08 -9.64
CA GLU A 117 -1.83 19.36 -10.37
C GLU A 117 -3.19 20.05 -10.28
N ASN A 118 -3.97 19.94 -11.35
CA ASN A 118 -5.34 20.43 -11.41
C ASN A 118 -6.14 19.68 -12.47
N ALA A 119 -7.45 19.58 -12.23
CA ALA A 119 -8.41 19.08 -13.20
C ALA A 119 -9.62 20.00 -13.23
N MET A 120 -10.10 20.31 -14.44
CA MET A 120 -11.27 21.15 -14.65
C MET A 120 -12.15 20.51 -15.72
N MET A 121 -13.42 20.28 -15.38
CA MET A 121 -14.45 20.04 -16.38
C MET A 121 -14.75 21.37 -17.08
N VAL A 122 -14.64 21.41 -18.41
CA VAL A 122 -14.86 22.61 -19.23
C VAL A 122 -16.13 22.51 -20.08
N GLU A 123 -16.63 21.29 -20.31
CA GLU A 123 -17.97 21.04 -20.85
C GLU A 123 -18.70 20.06 -19.93
N PRO A 124 -20.01 20.25 -19.66
CA PRO A 124 -20.89 21.27 -20.25
C PRO A 124 -20.77 22.67 -19.62
N TYR A 125 -20.07 22.80 -18.49
CA TYR A 125 -19.78 24.06 -17.82
C TYR A 125 -18.49 23.92 -17.02
N ASN A 126 -17.91 25.06 -16.62
CA ASN A 126 -16.69 25.08 -15.83
C ASN A 126 -16.96 24.58 -14.40
N HIS A 127 -16.26 23.51 -14.01
CA HIS A 127 -16.29 22.96 -12.67
C HIS A 127 -14.91 22.45 -12.28
N THR A 128 -14.39 22.95 -11.17
CA THR A 128 -13.12 22.47 -10.60
C THR A 128 -13.33 21.07 -10.04
N ILE A 129 -12.53 20.11 -10.49
CA ILE A 129 -12.57 18.74 -10.00
C ILE A 129 -11.56 18.62 -8.87
N ALA A 130 -12.01 18.17 -7.70
CA ALA A 130 -11.11 17.80 -6.63
C ALA A 130 -10.37 16.52 -7.04
N MET A 131 -9.07 16.66 -7.31
CA MET A 131 -8.21 15.59 -7.78
C MET A 131 -6.93 15.49 -6.96
N LEU A 132 -6.34 14.29 -6.95
CA LEU A 132 -5.04 14.01 -6.37
C LEU A 132 -4.36 12.91 -7.19
N GLY A 133 -3.17 13.18 -7.72
CA GLY A 133 -2.43 12.24 -8.56
C GLY A 133 -2.17 10.91 -7.85
N LEU A 134 -2.03 9.82 -8.60
CA LEU A 134 -1.61 8.56 -7.98
C LEU A 134 -0.09 8.50 -7.84
N GLY A 135 0.38 7.89 -6.76
CA GLY A 135 1.81 7.67 -6.54
C GLY A 135 2.42 6.96 -7.75
N GLY A 136 3.51 7.51 -8.29
CA GLY A 136 4.14 6.99 -9.51
C GLY A 136 3.45 7.34 -10.82
N SER A 137 2.38 8.16 -10.83
CA SER A 137 1.79 8.64 -12.09
C SER A 137 2.80 9.47 -12.89
N VAL A 138 2.72 9.41 -14.22
CA VAL A 138 3.49 10.30 -15.09
C VAL A 138 2.82 11.68 -15.15
N ALA A 139 3.61 12.71 -15.46
CA ALA A 139 3.10 14.03 -15.77
C ALA A 139 2.26 14.06 -17.05
N THR A 140 1.40 15.05 -17.16
CA THR A 140 0.83 15.46 -18.45
C THR A 140 1.89 16.18 -19.28
N PRO A 141 1.70 16.33 -20.61
CA PRO A 141 2.41 17.34 -21.39
C PRO A 141 2.28 18.75 -20.77
N PRO A 142 3.21 19.69 -21.02
CA PRO A 142 3.17 21.03 -20.43
C PRO A 142 1.87 21.80 -20.67
N GLU A 143 1.25 21.61 -21.84
CA GLU A 143 -0.03 22.20 -22.21
C GLU A 143 -1.24 21.58 -21.47
N GLY A 144 -1.05 20.40 -20.86
CA GLY A 144 -2.11 19.59 -20.26
C GLY A 144 -2.77 18.64 -21.25
N ILE A 145 -3.75 17.88 -20.78
CA ILE A 145 -4.59 17.01 -21.61
C ILE A 145 -6.02 17.52 -21.52
N THR A 146 -6.54 18.04 -22.63
CA THR A 146 -7.97 18.32 -22.78
C THR A 146 -8.61 17.26 -23.67
N ALA A 147 -9.57 16.50 -23.14
CA ALA A 147 -10.23 15.45 -23.91
C ALA A 147 -11.64 15.16 -23.39
N GLU A 148 -12.45 14.54 -24.25
CA GLU A 148 -13.76 14.01 -23.88
C GLU A 148 -13.61 12.89 -22.85
N VAL A 149 -14.57 12.79 -21.94
CA VAL A 149 -14.61 11.78 -20.88
C VAL A 149 -15.49 10.60 -21.29
N LEU A 150 -14.99 9.39 -21.06
CA LEU A 150 -15.79 8.17 -21.05
C LEU A 150 -15.94 7.69 -19.60
N VAL A 151 -17.17 7.70 -19.09
CA VAL A 151 -17.46 7.22 -17.73
C VAL A 151 -17.85 5.75 -17.77
N VAL A 152 -17.20 4.94 -16.93
CA VAL A 152 -17.45 3.51 -16.78
C VAL A 152 -17.50 3.14 -15.31
N SER A 153 -18.30 2.15 -14.97
CA SER A 153 -18.46 1.64 -13.61
C SER A 153 -17.55 0.44 -13.32
N SER A 154 -16.97 -0.18 -14.36
CA SER A 154 -16.10 -1.35 -14.20
C SER A 154 -15.11 -1.54 -15.36
N PHE A 155 -14.10 -2.39 -15.16
CA PHE A 155 -13.20 -2.83 -16.25
C PHE A 155 -13.96 -3.59 -17.35
N ASP A 156 -14.92 -4.44 -16.98
CA ASP A 156 -15.76 -5.14 -17.95
C ASP A 156 -16.56 -4.16 -18.83
N GLU A 157 -17.10 -3.09 -18.24
CA GLU A 157 -17.78 -2.04 -18.98
C GLU A 157 -16.81 -1.29 -19.91
N LEU A 158 -15.61 -0.97 -19.43
CA LEU A 158 -14.57 -0.36 -20.26
C LEU A 158 -14.25 -1.23 -21.47
N HIS A 159 -14.06 -2.53 -21.30
CA HIS A 159 -13.76 -3.44 -22.41
C HIS A 159 -14.94 -3.56 -23.39
N LYS A 160 -16.18 -3.58 -22.90
CA LYS A 160 -17.38 -3.54 -23.78
C LYS A 160 -17.45 -2.25 -24.60
N LYS A 161 -16.98 -1.14 -24.04
CA LYS A 161 -16.92 0.19 -24.69
C LYS A 161 -15.53 0.51 -25.27
N ALA A 162 -14.70 -0.50 -25.53
CA ALA A 162 -13.32 -0.29 -25.97
C ALA A 162 -13.19 0.60 -27.22
N HIS A 163 -14.14 0.47 -28.16
CA HIS A 163 -14.18 1.27 -29.38
C HIS A 163 -14.37 2.78 -29.13
N GLU A 164 -14.88 3.17 -27.97
CA GLU A 164 -15.10 4.57 -27.59
C GLU A 164 -13.93 5.16 -26.79
N ALA A 165 -13.03 4.34 -26.25
CA ALA A 165 -12.02 4.76 -25.29
C ALA A 165 -10.86 5.56 -25.91
N ARG A 166 -10.58 5.34 -27.20
CA ARG A 166 -9.42 5.92 -27.88
C ARG A 166 -9.46 7.45 -27.85
N GLY A 167 -8.40 8.06 -27.34
CA GLY A 167 -8.25 9.52 -27.29
C GLY A 167 -9.01 10.21 -26.15
N LYS A 168 -9.75 9.47 -25.31
CA LYS A 168 -10.57 9.99 -24.20
C LYS A 168 -9.84 9.91 -22.85
N ILE A 169 -10.38 10.62 -21.86
CA ILE A 169 -10.07 10.42 -20.44
C ILE A 169 -11.08 9.41 -19.89
N ILE A 170 -10.59 8.33 -19.29
CA ILE A 170 -11.48 7.31 -18.69
C ILE A 170 -11.76 7.68 -17.24
N VAL A 171 -13.03 7.84 -16.88
CA VAL A 171 -13.46 8.00 -15.48
C VAL A 171 -14.02 6.68 -14.97
N TYR A 172 -13.33 6.06 -14.01
CA TYR A 172 -13.83 4.87 -13.32
C TYR A 172 -14.69 5.26 -12.11
N ASN A 173 -16.01 5.23 -12.27
CA ASN A 173 -16.98 5.41 -11.18
C ASN A 173 -17.37 4.07 -10.53
N GLN A 174 -16.36 3.24 -10.21
CA GLN A 174 -16.59 2.01 -9.47
C GLN A 174 -16.99 2.34 -8.03
N ARG A 175 -18.17 1.87 -7.61
CA ARG A 175 -18.59 1.99 -6.20
C ARG A 175 -17.71 1.12 -5.30
N TYR A 176 -17.39 1.66 -4.12
CA TYR A 176 -16.68 0.92 -3.09
C TYR A 176 -17.51 -0.29 -2.62
N THR A 177 -16.83 -1.41 -2.45
CA THR A 177 -17.43 -2.63 -1.86
C THR A 177 -16.60 -3.10 -0.68
N ASN A 178 -15.33 -3.36 -0.95
CA ASN A 178 -14.29 -3.55 0.04
C ASN A 178 -12.97 -3.09 -0.58
N TYR A 179 -11.99 -2.84 0.29
CA TYR A 179 -10.69 -2.34 -0.13
C TYR A 179 -10.02 -3.27 -1.16
N GLY A 180 -9.91 -4.57 -0.87
CA GLY A 180 -9.19 -5.54 -1.71
C GLY A 180 -9.70 -5.64 -3.15
N LYS A 181 -11.01 -5.48 -3.36
CA LYS A 181 -11.60 -5.46 -4.72
C LYS A 181 -11.51 -4.09 -5.38
N THR A 182 -11.87 -3.03 -4.66
CA THR A 182 -11.99 -1.69 -5.26
C THR A 182 -10.61 -1.07 -5.54
N VAL A 183 -9.59 -1.38 -4.75
CA VAL A 183 -8.21 -0.89 -4.94
C VAL A 183 -7.61 -1.29 -6.31
N LEU A 184 -8.14 -2.32 -6.97
CA LEU A 184 -7.69 -2.72 -8.30
C LEU A 184 -7.85 -1.60 -9.34
N TYR A 185 -8.87 -0.75 -9.22
CA TYR A 185 -9.06 0.40 -10.10
C TYR A 185 -7.97 1.44 -9.93
N ARG A 186 -7.50 1.63 -8.69
CA ARG A 186 -6.34 2.48 -8.39
C ARG A 186 -5.05 1.89 -8.96
N LEU A 187 -4.84 0.58 -8.74
CA LEU A 187 -3.60 -0.10 -9.12
C LEU A 187 -3.44 -0.25 -10.63
N ARG A 188 -4.54 -0.53 -11.34
CA ARG A 188 -4.52 -0.99 -12.74
C ARG A 188 -5.28 -0.08 -13.71
N GLY A 189 -6.01 0.92 -13.22
CA GLY A 189 -6.89 1.75 -14.05
C GLY A 189 -6.16 2.46 -15.19
N ALA A 190 -4.94 2.93 -14.97
CA ALA A 190 -4.12 3.55 -16.00
C ALA A 190 -3.75 2.56 -17.10
N VAL A 191 -3.31 1.36 -16.73
CA VAL A 191 -2.94 0.30 -17.68
C VAL A 191 -4.15 -0.16 -18.51
N GLU A 192 -5.28 -0.43 -17.86
CA GLU A 192 -6.49 -0.90 -18.57
C GLU A 192 -7.04 0.15 -19.54
N ALA A 193 -6.96 1.44 -19.18
CA ALA A 193 -7.33 2.52 -20.08
C ALA A 193 -6.32 2.70 -21.23
N ALA A 194 -5.02 2.63 -20.93
CA ALA A 194 -3.94 2.81 -21.91
C ALA A 194 -3.93 1.73 -22.99
N LYS A 195 -4.23 0.47 -22.64
CA LYS A 195 -4.39 -0.63 -23.61
C LYS A 195 -5.41 -0.32 -24.71
N LEU A 196 -6.37 0.56 -24.43
CA LEU A 196 -7.45 0.96 -25.35
C LEU A 196 -7.20 2.33 -25.99
N GLY A 197 -6.01 2.89 -25.82
CA GLY A 197 -5.61 4.17 -26.41
C GLY A 197 -6.21 5.40 -25.73
N ALA A 198 -6.63 5.29 -24.47
CA ALA A 198 -7.01 6.45 -23.66
C ALA A 198 -5.80 7.38 -23.43
N LYS A 199 -6.08 8.66 -23.15
CA LYS A 199 -5.03 9.66 -22.87
C LYS A 199 -4.71 9.83 -21.39
N ALA A 200 -5.68 9.56 -20.51
CA ALA A 200 -5.51 9.59 -19.06
C ALA A 200 -6.62 8.77 -18.39
N SER A 201 -6.48 8.52 -17.09
CA SER A 201 -7.54 7.92 -16.27
C SER A 201 -7.78 8.70 -14.99
N LEU A 202 -9.04 8.81 -14.61
CA LEU A 202 -9.48 9.40 -13.35
C LEU A 202 -10.28 8.35 -12.58
N ILE A 203 -9.97 8.16 -11.31
CA ILE A 203 -10.52 7.06 -10.51
C ILE A 203 -11.33 7.65 -9.38
N ARG A 204 -12.57 7.19 -9.22
CA ARG A 204 -13.32 7.48 -8.00
C ARG A 204 -12.52 7.01 -6.80
N SER A 205 -12.36 7.90 -5.82
CA SER A 205 -11.63 7.59 -4.59
C SER A 205 -12.11 6.29 -3.93
N ILE A 206 -11.14 5.49 -3.49
CA ILE A 206 -11.34 4.14 -2.95
C ILE A 206 -11.82 4.23 -1.50
N ALA A 207 -13.06 4.64 -1.29
CA ALA A 207 -13.66 4.72 0.04
C ALA A 207 -15.18 4.53 0.00
N PRO A 208 -15.77 4.01 1.09
CA PRO A 208 -17.23 3.94 1.22
C PRO A 208 -17.86 5.33 1.26
N PHE A 209 -17.16 6.29 1.89
CA PHE A 209 -17.59 7.67 2.04
C PHE A 209 -16.35 8.59 2.08
N SER A 210 -16.46 9.77 1.49
CA SER A 210 -15.48 10.86 1.53
C SER A 210 -16.21 12.13 1.11
N ILE A 211 -15.83 13.28 1.69
CA ILE A 211 -16.33 14.59 1.27
C ILE A 211 -15.17 15.38 0.70
N ASN A 212 -15.21 15.62 -0.62
CA ASN A 212 -14.23 16.47 -1.31
C ASN A 212 -12.75 16.16 -0.97
N SER A 213 -12.45 14.90 -0.62
CA SER A 213 -11.12 14.45 -0.22
C SER A 213 -10.71 13.27 -1.10
N PRO A 214 -9.99 13.54 -2.20
CA PRO A 214 -9.52 12.49 -3.09
C PRO A 214 -8.46 11.61 -2.41
N HIS A 215 -8.55 10.30 -2.59
CA HIS A 215 -7.62 9.35 -2.00
C HIS A 215 -6.53 8.95 -2.99
N THR A 216 -5.31 9.41 -2.75
CA THR A 216 -4.11 8.96 -3.47
C THR A 216 -3.84 7.47 -3.22
N GLY A 217 -2.83 6.97 -3.89
CA GLY A 217 -2.31 5.65 -3.65
C GLY A 217 -1.35 5.21 -4.72
N MET A 218 -0.57 4.18 -4.39
CA MET A 218 0.32 3.59 -5.36
C MET A 218 -0.50 2.99 -6.51
N GLN A 219 -0.01 3.21 -7.73
CA GLN A 219 -0.46 2.51 -8.94
C GLN A 219 0.70 1.78 -9.60
N ALA A 220 0.43 0.89 -10.55
CA ALA A 220 1.48 0.18 -11.27
C ALA A 220 1.25 0.25 -12.78
N TYR A 221 2.29 0.66 -13.52
CA TYR A 221 2.34 0.50 -14.96
C TYR A 221 2.88 -0.88 -15.34
N ASP A 222 2.45 -1.36 -16.51
CA ASP A 222 3.07 -2.50 -17.19
C ASP A 222 4.13 -1.99 -18.17
N SER A 223 5.25 -2.71 -18.34
CA SER A 223 6.37 -2.32 -19.21
C SER A 223 5.96 -2.13 -20.68
N ASP A 224 4.99 -2.93 -21.12
CA ASP A 224 4.61 -3.04 -22.54
C ASP A 224 3.41 -2.16 -22.89
N VAL A 225 2.93 -1.35 -21.94
CA VAL A 225 1.76 -0.47 -22.09
C VAL A 225 2.20 0.98 -21.97
N PRO A 226 1.78 1.88 -22.89
CA PRO A 226 2.08 3.30 -22.78
C PRO A 226 1.61 3.85 -21.43
N LYS A 227 2.50 4.57 -20.75
CA LYS A 227 2.16 5.24 -19.48
C LYS A 227 1.26 6.44 -19.77
N ILE A 228 0.14 6.54 -19.08
CA ILE A 228 -0.80 7.65 -19.18
C ILE A 228 -1.00 8.30 -17.80
N PRO A 229 -1.19 9.62 -17.70
CA PRO A 229 -1.48 10.28 -16.43
C PRO A 229 -2.69 9.67 -15.73
N THR A 230 -2.61 9.54 -14.42
CA THR A 230 -3.68 8.96 -13.61
C THR A 230 -3.81 9.61 -12.23
N ALA A 231 -5.04 9.90 -11.84
CA ALA A 231 -5.36 10.56 -10.58
C ALA A 231 -6.65 10.00 -9.97
N CYS A 232 -6.78 10.10 -8.65
CA CYS A 232 -8.07 9.95 -8.00
C CYS A 232 -8.83 11.27 -8.01
N ILE A 233 -10.14 11.18 -8.08
CA ILE A 233 -11.07 12.30 -7.94
C ILE A 233 -12.04 12.05 -6.78
N SER A 234 -12.68 13.11 -6.31
CA SER A 234 -13.72 13.02 -5.28
C SER A 234 -14.86 12.09 -5.72
N ILE A 235 -15.59 11.57 -4.73
CA ILE A 235 -16.76 10.72 -5.00
C ILE A 235 -17.82 11.53 -5.76
N GLU A 236 -17.99 12.78 -5.36
CA GLU A 236 -18.99 13.72 -5.86
C GLU A 236 -18.73 14.07 -7.32
N ASP A 237 -17.47 14.31 -7.69
CA ASP A 237 -17.10 14.61 -9.08
C ASP A 237 -17.28 13.39 -9.97
N ALA A 238 -16.90 12.20 -9.50
CA ALA A 238 -17.13 10.96 -10.24
C ALA A 238 -18.63 10.70 -10.46
N GLU A 239 -19.46 10.93 -9.44
CA GLU A 239 -20.91 10.77 -9.53
C GLU A 239 -21.57 11.88 -10.37
N LEU A 240 -21.08 13.11 -10.29
CA LEU A 240 -21.51 14.22 -11.15
C LEU A 240 -21.30 13.86 -12.61
N MET A 241 -20.09 13.45 -12.97
CA MET A 241 -19.75 13.03 -14.33
C MET A 241 -20.58 11.82 -14.76
N ALA A 242 -20.80 10.84 -13.89
CA ALA A 242 -21.67 9.71 -14.20
C ALA A 242 -23.12 10.12 -14.50
N ARG A 243 -23.70 11.04 -13.73
CA ARG A 243 -25.05 11.56 -13.97
C ARG A 243 -25.15 12.37 -15.27
N LEU A 244 -24.12 13.15 -15.60
CA LEU A 244 -24.06 13.89 -16.87
C LEU A 244 -23.94 12.92 -18.06
N PHE A 245 -23.02 11.96 -17.96
CA PHE A 245 -22.79 10.96 -18.99
C PHE A 245 -24.04 10.09 -19.24
N SER A 246 -24.75 9.67 -18.18
CA SER A 246 -25.99 8.89 -18.33
C SER A 246 -27.13 9.64 -19.03
N ARG A 247 -27.07 10.99 -19.07
CA ARG A 247 -28.01 11.82 -19.82
C ARG A 247 -27.57 12.09 -21.26
N GLY A 248 -26.46 11.49 -21.72
CA GLY A 248 -25.87 11.79 -23.02
C GLY A 248 -25.24 13.19 -23.10
N THR A 249 -24.97 13.83 -21.96
CA THR A 249 -24.27 15.12 -21.94
C THR A 249 -22.79 14.88 -22.20
N LYS A 250 -22.24 15.56 -23.21
CA LYS A 250 -20.81 15.56 -23.48
C LYS A 250 -20.05 16.19 -22.31
N ILE A 251 -19.00 15.52 -21.87
CA ILE A 251 -18.11 15.98 -20.79
C ILE A 251 -16.72 16.12 -21.36
N VAL A 252 -16.10 17.28 -21.16
CA VAL A 252 -14.71 17.52 -21.55
C VAL A 252 -13.95 17.98 -20.32
N VAL A 253 -12.80 17.36 -20.06
CA VAL A 253 -11.93 17.66 -18.92
C VAL A 253 -10.57 18.09 -19.42
N THR A 254 -10.03 19.14 -18.81
CA THR A 254 -8.62 19.53 -18.87
C THR A 254 -7.91 19.02 -17.63
N LEU A 255 -6.90 18.18 -17.80
CA LEU A 255 -6.05 17.62 -16.75
C LEU A 255 -4.62 18.16 -16.89
N LYS A 256 -4.04 18.61 -15.79
CA LYS A 256 -2.62 18.99 -15.69
C LYS A 256 -2.00 18.31 -14.48
N MET A 257 -0.90 17.62 -14.68
CA MET A 257 -0.13 16.97 -13.63
C MET A 257 1.36 17.22 -13.85
N GLY A 258 2.05 17.75 -12.85
CA GLY A 258 3.47 18.12 -12.90
C GLY A 258 4.42 17.09 -12.29
N ALA A 259 3.97 15.84 -12.14
CA ALA A 259 4.69 14.81 -11.41
C ALA A 259 6.05 14.45 -12.03
N LYS A 260 7.06 14.25 -11.20
CA LYS A 260 8.44 13.92 -11.60
C LYS A 260 8.90 12.64 -10.91
N THR A 261 9.57 11.79 -11.69
CA THR A 261 10.26 10.62 -11.16
C THR A 261 11.75 10.86 -11.28
N TYR A 262 12.47 10.69 -10.17
CA TYR A 262 13.92 10.79 -10.11
C TYR A 262 14.52 9.39 -9.99
N PRO A 263 15.85 9.25 -10.13
CA PRO A 263 16.53 8.00 -9.75
C PRO A 263 16.23 7.64 -8.29
N ASP A 264 16.30 6.34 -7.98
CA ASP A 264 16.08 5.85 -6.62
C ASP A 264 17.00 6.58 -5.62
N ALA A 265 16.40 7.02 -4.51
CA ALA A 265 17.06 7.72 -3.43
C ALA A 265 17.66 6.72 -2.43
N ASP A 266 18.77 7.11 -1.81
CA ASP A 266 19.27 6.45 -0.61
C ASP A 266 18.38 6.79 0.57
N SER A 267 18.08 5.77 1.38
CA SER A 267 17.33 5.90 2.64
C SER A 267 17.73 4.76 3.57
N PHE A 268 17.03 4.62 4.70
CA PHE A 268 17.39 3.66 5.72
C PHE A 268 16.17 2.98 6.36
N ASN A 269 16.29 1.70 6.67
CA ASN A 269 15.50 1.09 7.72
C ASN A 269 16.10 1.45 9.07
N THR A 270 15.25 1.69 10.07
CA THR A 270 15.71 1.87 11.47
C THR A 270 15.48 0.59 12.24
N VAL A 271 16.55 0.02 12.79
CA VAL A 271 16.52 -1.23 13.54
C VAL A 271 16.90 -0.94 15.00
N ALA A 272 16.20 -1.58 15.93
CA ALA A 272 16.50 -1.60 17.35
C ALA A 272 16.12 -2.96 17.94
N GLU A 273 16.83 -3.37 18.98
CA GLU A 273 16.73 -4.71 19.54
C GLU A 273 16.44 -4.70 21.04
N ILE A 274 15.71 -5.72 21.47
CA ILE A 274 15.62 -6.13 22.87
C ILE A 274 16.17 -7.56 22.92
N THR A 275 17.42 -7.71 23.39
CA THR A 275 18.09 -9.02 23.39
C THR A 275 17.41 -9.98 24.36
N GLY A 276 17.03 -11.15 23.86
CA GLY A 276 16.44 -12.22 24.66
C GLY A 276 17.44 -12.78 25.67
N SER A 277 16.98 -13.16 26.87
CA SER A 277 17.85 -13.67 27.93
C SER A 277 18.18 -15.17 27.83
N LYS A 278 17.27 -15.97 27.25
CA LYS A 278 17.40 -17.44 27.18
C LYS A 278 17.86 -17.96 25.81
N TYR A 279 17.38 -17.33 24.74
CA TYR A 279 17.69 -17.67 23.33
C TYR A 279 18.00 -16.38 22.55
N PRO A 280 19.14 -15.72 22.80
CA PRO A 280 19.50 -14.45 22.16
C PRO A 280 19.64 -14.54 20.63
N GLU A 281 19.82 -15.74 20.08
CA GLU A 281 19.94 -16.02 18.65
C GLU A 281 18.59 -16.11 17.92
N GLN A 282 17.48 -16.19 18.64
CA GLN A 282 16.14 -16.28 18.08
C GLN A 282 15.48 -14.89 18.05
N GLY A 283 14.99 -14.51 16.87
CA GLY A 283 14.35 -13.21 16.65
C GLY A 283 12.82 -13.30 16.61
N CYS A 284 12.15 -12.35 17.25
CA CYS A 284 10.76 -12.00 16.97
C CYS A 284 10.76 -10.61 16.34
N LEU A 285 10.33 -10.51 15.08
CA LEU A 285 10.29 -9.23 14.38
C LEU A 285 8.94 -8.55 14.61
N SER A 286 8.97 -7.39 15.27
CA SER A 286 7.85 -6.46 15.32
C SER A 286 8.19 -5.27 14.42
N ASN A 287 7.51 -5.15 13.27
CA ASN A 287 7.77 -4.09 12.31
C ASN A 287 6.66 -3.04 12.32
N THR A 288 7.00 -1.85 11.86
CA THR A 288 6.04 -0.80 11.53
C THR A 288 6.56 -0.13 10.27
N ASP A 289 5.74 -0.06 9.23
CA ASP A 289 6.16 0.54 7.98
C ASP A 289 6.09 2.07 8.11
N ALA A 290 7.25 2.71 8.18
CA ALA A 290 7.37 4.17 8.29
C ALA A 290 7.23 4.86 6.92
N ALA A 291 7.50 4.11 5.83
CA ALA A 291 7.21 4.55 4.49
C ALA A 291 5.74 4.24 4.22
N HIS A 292 4.93 5.27 3.98
CA HIS A 292 3.59 5.05 3.46
C HIS A 292 3.70 4.39 2.07
N LYS A 293 3.71 3.06 2.01
CA LYS A 293 3.06 2.35 0.90
C LYS A 293 1.59 2.69 1.04
N GLU A 294 1.14 3.71 0.31
CA GLU A 294 -0.21 4.30 0.40
C GLU A 294 -1.31 3.21 0.32
N THR A 295 -1.59 2.62 1.47
CA THR A 295 -2.69 1.71 1.74
C THR A 295 -3.57 2.48 2.70
N ALA A 296 -4.37 3.37 2.13
CA ALA A 296 -5.36 4.13 2.88
C ALA A 296 -6.37 3.14 3.49
N SER A 297 -6.49 3.21 4.81
CA SER A 297 -7.65 2.75 5.60
C SER A 297 -8.90 3.52 5.23
#